data_AF-A0AAV8XL37-F1
#
_entry.id   AF-A0AAV8XL37-F1
#
_cell.length_a   1.000
_cell.length_b   1.000
_cell.length_c   1.000
_cell.angle_alpha   90.00
_cell.angle_beta   90.00
_cell.angle_gamma   90.00
#
_symmetry.space_group_name_H-M   'P 1'
#
loop_
_entity.id
_entity.type
_entity.pdbx_description
1 polymer ?
#
loop_
_entity_poly.entity_id
_entity_poly.type
_entity_poly.pdbx_seq_one_letter_code
_entity_poly.pdbx_strand_id
1 'polypeptide(L)'
;MRLGWGGGKCLANISRRKRRDSSTDREQSFNEHLKTDYPRQCYGPKCVNSARYGSKYCSDQCGMALAKTRILQVLPQRLQEWVLSSSVAEEINIKALDQVRKQQVEVKQILQELDKRHRELDYIVERAKNASIDPNKENENEDDAEISMYCITCGHEIHSRTAIKHMEKCFNKYESQASFGSVFKTRIEGNNMFCDFFNPSNRTYCKRLRVLCPEHCKDPKIGDHEVCGCPLVINVFSPTGEFCRIDLERVRQWLKMDELLEKERQIRTSMANRAGVLALMLHSTYNHELMERITKAQDQQSIQREMAKRLKVKPRFT
;
A
#
# COMPACT_ATOMS: atom_id res chain seq x y z
N MET A 1 -9.25 -32.08 56.04
CA MET A 1 -9.91 -31.73 54.76
C MET A 1 -9.10 -32.31 53.62
N ARG A 2 -9.55 -33.44 53.07
CA ARG A 2 -8.99 -34.10 51.88
C ARG A 2 -10.19 -34.39 51.00
N LEU A 3 -10.20 -33.91 49.76
CA LEU A 3 -10.87 -34.58 48.66
C LEU A 3 -10.13 -34.21 47.36
N GLY A 4 -9.64 -35.26 46.68
CA GLY A 4 -9.10 -35.17 45.34
C GLY A 4 -10.11 -35.63 44.29
N TRP A 5 -9.96 -35.05 43.10
CA TRP A 5 -10.01 -35.65 41.75
C TRP A 5 -11.14 -36.61 41.35
N GLY A 6 -11.82 -36.26 40.26
CA GLY A 6 -12.41 -37.25 39.35
C GLY A 6 -13.54 -36.77 38.41
N GLY A 7 -13.19 -36.42 37.17
CA GLY A 7 -13.89 -36.82 35.93
C GLY A 7 -15.30 -36.30 35.61
N GLY A 8 -15.45 -35.62 34.47
CA GLY A 8 -16.76 -35.41 33.82
C GLY A 8 -16.66 -34.69 32.47
N LYS A 9 -16.69 -35.44 31.37
CA LYS A 9 -16.76 -34.93 29.99
C LYS A 9 -18.16 -34.39 29.70
N CYS A 10 -18.30 -33.11 29.36
CA CYS A 10 -19.55 -32.55 28.87
C CYS A 10 -19.61 -32.60 27.33
N LEU A 11 -20.34 -33.58 26.80
CA LEU A 11 -20.84 -33.60 25.42
C LEU A 11 -22.06 -32.70 25.32
N ALA A 12 -21.90 -31.46 24.86
CA ALA A 12 -23.01 -30.57 24.53
C ALA A 12 -23.40 -30.76 23.05
N ASN A 13 -24.57 -31.38 22.87
CA ASN A 13 -25.19 -31.70 21.60
C ASN A 13 -25.73 -30.41 20.93
N ILE A 14 -25.00 -29.85 19.97
CA ILE A 14 -25.47 -28.69 19.18
C ILE A 14 -26.44 -29.20 18.12
N SER A 15 -27.74 -29.10 18.41
CA SER A 15 -28.78 -29.27 17.40
C SER A 15 -28.65 -28.16 16.36
N ARG A 16 -28.20 -28.53 15.16
CA ARG A 16 -28.27 -27.65 13.97
C ARG A 16 -29.74 -27.40 13.67
N ARG A 17 -30.26 -26.24 14.11
CA ARG A 17 -31.54 -25.70 13.63
C ARG A 17 -31.42 -25.50 12.11
N LYS A 18 -31.94 -26.47 11.36
CA LYS A 18 -32.13 -26.39 9.91
C LYS A 18 -33.11 -25.23 9.67
N ARG A 19 -32.61 -24.07 9.26
CA ARG A 19 -33.44 -22.98 8.75
C ARG A 19 -34.28 -23.54 7.61
N ARG A 20 -35.59 -23.50 7.77
CA ARG A 20 -36.57 -23.88 6.77
C ARG A 20 -36.52 -22.80 5.69
N ASP A 21 -35.84 -23.10 4.60
CA ASP A 21 -35.78 -22.24 3.44
C ASP A 21 -37.15 -22.32 2.74
N SER A 22 -38.03 -21.36 3.04
CA SER A 22 -39.25 -21.14 2.27
C SER A 22 -38.88 -20.32 1.03
N SER A 23 -38.23 -20.98 0.07
CA SER A 23 -37.98 -20.46 -1.27
C SER A 23 -38.41 -21.53 -2.27
N THR A 24 -39.72 -21.66 -2.44
CA THR A 24 -40.31 -22.35 -3.60
C THR A 24 -40.88 -21.32 -4.57
N ASP A 25 -40.11 -20.25 -4.82
CA ASP A 25 -40.22 -19.55 -6.09
C ASP A 25 -39.29 -20.28 -7.05
N ARG A 26 -39.92 -21.05 -7.95
CA ARG A 26 -39.26 -21.60 -9.14
C ARG A 26 -38.43 -20.48 -9.77
N GLU A 27 -37.12 -20.67 -9.86
CA GLU A 27 -36.28 -19.91 -10.77
C GLU A 27 -36.83 -20.13 -12.18
N GLN A 28 -37.72 -19.23 -12.60
CA GLN A 28 -38.28 -19.23 -13.94
C GLN A 28 -37.08 -19.02 -14.86
N SER A 29 -36.74 -20.05 -15.64
CA SER A 29 -35.56 -20.05 -16.47
C SER A 29 -35.64 -18.82 -17.37
N PHE A 30 -34.75 -17.85 -17.18
CA PHE A 30 -34.78 -16.52 -17.83
C PHE A 30 -34.89 -16.59 -19.37
N ASN A 31 -34.61 -17.78 -19.95
CA ASN A 31 -34.61 -18.08 -21.36
C ASN A 31 -35.74 -19.02 -21.81
N GLU A 32 -36.74 -19.30 -20.99
CA GLU A 32 -37.85 -20.20 -21.34
C GLU A 32 -38.69 -19.66 -22.51
N HIS A 33 -38.93 -18.35 -22.56
CA HIS A 33 -39.55 -17.67 -23.71
C HIS A 33 -38.74 -17.76 -25.02
N LEU A 34 -37.47 -18.16 -24.94
CA LEU A 34 -36.59 -18.35 -26.10
C LEU A 34 -36.54 -19.81 -26.57
N LYS A 35 -37.31 -20.70 -25.96
CA LYS A 35 -37.44 -22.11 -26.34
C LYS A 35 -38.75 -22.29 -27.10
N THR A 36 -38.78 -21.84 -28.35
CA THR A 36 -39.96 -21.96 -29.22
C THR A 36 -39.71 -23.02 -30.28
N ASP A 37 -40.74 -23.79 -30.61
CA ASP A 37 -40.67 -24.84 -31.64
C ASP A 37 -40.64 -24.27 -33.07
N TYR A 38 -40.93 -22.97 -33.23
CA TYR A 38 -40.85 -22.27 -34.51
C TYR A 38 -39.57 -21.42 -34.63
N PRO A 39 -39.01 -21.27 -35.86
CA PRO A 39 -37.84 -20.42 -36.10
C PRO A 39 -38.14 -18.95 -35.80
N ARG A 40 -37.33 -18.31 -34.96
CA ARG A 40 -37.40 -16.87 -34.69
C ARG A 40 -36.35 -16.12 -35.48
N GLN A 41 -36.62 -14.87 -35.84
CA GLN A 41 -35.63 -14.01 -36.50
C GLN A 41 -34.46 -13.69 -35.55
N CYS A 42 -33.23 -13.75 -36.05
CA CYS A 42 -32.05 -13.32 -35.31
C CYS A 42 -32.04 -11.80 -35.08
N TYR A 43 -31.66 -11.36 -33.87
CA TYR A 43 -31.59 -9.94 -33.53
C TYR A 43 -30.30 -9.23 -34.03
N GLY A 44 -29.43 -9.93 -34.77
CA GLY A 44 -28.23 -9.34 -35.34
C GLY A 44 -28.58 -8.25 -36.37
N PRO A 45 -27.82 -7.14 -36.43
CA PRO A 45 -28.12 -6.07 -37.38
C PRO A 45 -28.06 -6.61 -38.81
N LYS A 46 -29.13 -6.40 -39.59
CA LYS A 46 -29.31 -6.90 -40.97
C LYS A 46 -29.24 -8.43 -41.12
N CYS A 47 -29.37 -9.19 -40.03
CA CYS A 47 -29.37 -10.65 -40.09
C CYS A 47 -30.76 -11.15 -40.50
N VAL A 48 -30.81 -12.01 -41.51
CA VAL A 48 -32.04 -12.70 -41.98
C VAL A 48 -32.11 -14.17 -41.52
N ASN A 49 -31.08 -14.67 -40.83
CA ASN A 49 -31.04 -16.04 -40.35
C ASN A 49 -31.92 -16.27 -39.11
N SER A 50 -32.33 -17.51 -38.89
CA SER A 50 -33.07 -17.91 -37.69
C SER A 50 -32.16 -17.97 -36.45
N ALA A 51 -32.69 -17.54 -35.32
CA ALA A 51 -32.03 -17.61 -34.02
C ALA A 51 -31.93 -19.07 -33.55
N ARG A 52 -30.87 -19.40 -32.81
CA ARG A 52 -30.70 -20.72 -32.20
C ARG A 52 -31.75 -20.94 -31.10
N TYR A 53 -32.13 -22.19 -30.88
CA TYR A 53 -33.02 -22.56 -29.78
C TYR A 53 -32.46 -22.09 -28.43
N GLY A 54 -33.28 -21.44 -27.61
CA GLY A 54 -32.85 -20.83 -26.34
C GLY A 54 -32.01 -19.55 -26.46
N SER A 55 -31.75 -19.04 -27.67
CA SER A 55 -30.93 -17.84 -27.92
C SER A 55 -31.69 -16.76 -28.72
N LYS A 56 -31.19 -15.52 -28.64
CA LYS A 56 -31.66 -14.39 -29.44
C LYS A 56 -30.90 -14.26 -30.78
N TYR A 57 -29.85 -15.04 -30.97
CA TYR A 57 -28.92 -14.90 -32.08
C TYR A 57 -28.72 -16.22 -32.85
N CYS A 58 -28.46 -16.13 -34.16
CA CYS A 58 -28.10 -17.29 -34.99
C CYS A 58 -26.63 -17.73 -34.76
N SER A 59 -25.78 -16.82 -34.28
CA SER A 59 -24.40 -17.05 -33.91
C SER A 59 -23.91 -16.06 -32.86
N ASP A 60 -22.81 -16.40 -32.18
CA ASP A 60 -22.16 -15.50 -31.22
C ASP A 60 -21.63 -14.25 -31.92
N GLN A 61 -21.23 -14.38 -33.20
CA GLN A 61 -20.80 -13.26 -34.03
C GLN A 61 -21.95 -12.25 -34.25
N CYS A 62 -23.19 -12.70 -34.45
CA CYS A 62 -24.34 -11.80 -34.56
C CYS A 62 -24.64 -11.09 -33.22
N GLY A 63 -24.50 -11.79 -32.09
CA GLY A 63 -24.62 -11.18 -30.76
C GLY A 63 -23.53 -10.14 -30.50
N MET A 64 -22.27 -10.47 -30.78
CA MET A 64 -21.13 -9.57 -30.63
C MET A 64 -21.21 -8.37 -31.58
N ALA A 65 -21.67 -8.55 -32.81
CA ALA A 65 -21.84 -7.46 -33.77
C ALA A 65 -22.90 -6.45 -33.31
N LEU A 66 -24.03 -6.94 -32.77
CA LEU A 66 -25.05 -6.07 -32.18
C LEU A 66 -24.50 -5.33 -30.95
N ALA A 67 -23.84 -6.04 -30.04
CA ALA A 67 -23.24 -5.45 -28.85
C ALA A 67 -22.19 -4.38 -29.20
N LYS A 68 -21.29 -4.67 -30.15
CA LYS A 68 -20.31 -3.71 -30.66
C LYS A 68 -20.98 -2.46 -31.23
N THR A 69 -22.03 -2.63 -32.04
CA THR A 69 -22.77 -1.50 -32.63
C THR A 69 -23.38 -0.63 -31.54
N ARG A 70 -24.01 -1.23 -30.52
CA ARG A 70 -24.59 -0.50 -29.39
C ARG A 70 -23.52 0.24 -28.57
N ILE A 71 -22.39 -0.39 -28.28
CA ILE A 71 -21.28 0.24 -27.55
C ILE A 71 -20.75 1.44 -28.34
N LEU A 72 -20.50 1.30 -29.65
CA LEU A 72 -19.99 2.39 -30.47
C LEU A 72 -20.97 3.56 -30.63
N GLN A 73 -22.27 3.31 -30.54
CA GLN A 73 -23.29 4.36 -30.57
C GLN A 73 -23.42 5.09 -29.24
N VAL A 74 -23.36 4.37 -28.12
CA VAL A 74 -23.66 4.93 -26.80
C VAL A 74 -22.41 5.45 -26.10
N LEU A 75 -21.29 4.73 -26.16
CA LEU A 75 -20.11 5.00 -25.34
C LEU A 75 -19.43 6.36 -25.63
N PRO A 76 -19.28 6.82 -26.88
CA PRO A 76 -18.62 8.11 -27.15
C PRO A 76 -19.34 9.29 -26.50
N GLN A 77 -20.67 9.33 -26.58
CA GLN A 77 -21.48 10.38 -25.95
C GLN A 77 -21.34 10.34 -24.42
N ARG A 78 -21.42 9.13 -23.83
CA ARG A 78 -21.29 8.95 -22.37
C ARG A 78 -19.90 9.31 -21.86
N LEU A 79 -18.85 9.02 -22.62
CA LEU A 79 -17.50 9.39 -22.27
C LEU A 79 -17.32 10.91 -22.31
N GLN A 80 -17.88 11.59 -23.32
CA GLN A 80 -17.84 13.04 -23.40
C GLN A 80 -18.61 13.71 -22.24
N GLU A 81 -19.79 13.20 -21.90
CA GLU A 81 -20.55 13.64 -20.72
C GLU A 81 -19.73 13.46 -19.44
N TRP A 82 -19.13 12.28 -19.24
CA TRP A 82 -18.30 11.98 -18.07
C TRP A 82 -17.09 12.90 -17.94
N VAL A 83 -16.41 13.23 -19.04
CA VAL A 83 -15.28 14.18 -19.05
C VAL A 83 -15.74 15.60 -18.70
N LEU A 84 -16.94 15.98 -19.13
CA LEU A 84 -17.50 17.32 -18.87
C LEU A 84 -18.06 17.47 -17.44
N SER A 85 -18.51 16.39 -16.81
CA SER A 85 -19.04 16.40 -15.45
C SER A 85 -18.08 15.71 -14.46
N SER A 86 -17.15 16.46 -13.88
CA SER A 86 -16.41 15.97 -12.71
C SER A 86 -17.39 15.69 -11.57
N SER A 87 -17.42 14.44 -11.10
CA SER A 87 -18.22 14.12 -9.92
C SER A 87 -17.57 14.73 -8.68
N VAL A 88 -18.38 15.12 -7.69
CA VAL A 88 -17.86 15.58 -6.39
C VAL A 88 -16.92 14.54 -5.75
N ALA A 89 -17.21 13.25 -5.95
CA ALA A 89 -16.34 12.17 -5.50
C ALA A 89 -14.97 12.18 -6.20
N GLU A 90 -14.92 12.54 -7.48
CA GLU A 90 -13.67 12.69 -8.23
C GLU A 90 -12.85 13.87 -7.71
N GLU A 91 -13.49 15.02 -7.45
CA GLU A 91 -12.83 16.19 -6.90
C GLU A 91 -12.25 15.94 -5.50
N ILE A 92 -12.95 15.18 -4.65
CA ILE A 92 -12.44 14.77 -3.34
C ILE A 92 -11.20 13.87 -3.50
N ASN A 93 -11.23 12.92 -4.43
CA ASN A 93 -10.08 12.03 -4.66
C ASN A 93 -8.87 12.79 -5.22
N ILE A 94 -9.09 13.77 -6.11
CA ILE A 94 -8.04 14.63 -6.64
C ILE A 94 -7.39 15.42 -5.49
N LYS A 95 -8.20 16.06 -4.64
CA LYS A 95 -7.67 16.79 -3.46
C LYS A 95 -6.91 15.86 -2.51
N ALA A 96 -7.41 14.65 -2.29
CA ALA A 96 -6.74 13.65 -1.46
C ALA A 96 -5.40 13.19 -2.08
N LEU A 97 -5.34 12.99 -3.40
CA LEU A 97 -4.09 12.68 -4.11
C LEU A 97 -3.06 13.80 -3.98
N ASP A 98 -3.47 15.06 -4.12
CA ASP A 98 -2.58 16.20 -3.97
C ASP A 98 -2.03 16.30 -2.54
N GLN A 99 -2.86 16.02 -1.54
CA GLN A 99 -2.42 15.96 -0.14
C GLN A 99 -1.41 14.83 0.09
N VAL A 100 -1.67 13.63 -0.42
CA VAL A 100 -0.74 12.48 -0.32
C VAL A 100 0.58 12.80 -1.01
N ARG A 101 0.55 13.39 -2.20
CA ARG A 101 1.76 13.81 -2.94
C ARG A 101 2.58 14.84 -2.16
N LYS A 102 1.92 15.83 -1.56
CA LYS A 102 2.59 16.82 -0.70
C LYS A 102 3.30 16.13 0.47
N GLN A 103 2.62 15.22 1.16
CA GLN A 103 3.20 14.45 2.26
C GLN A 103 4.36 13.55 1.81
N GLN A 104 4.29 12.95 0.61
CA GLN A 104 5.41 12.18 0.05
C GLN A 104 6.65 13.08 -0.17
N VAL A 105 6.48 14.29 -0.69
CA VAL A 105 7.60 15.23 -0.89
C VAL A 105 8.22 15.62 0.46
N GLU A 106 7.39 15.95 1.46
CA GLU A 106 7.86 16.28 2.81
C GLU A 106 8.67 15.13 3.44
N VAL A 107 8.17 13.89 3.37
CA VAL A 107 8.87 12.72 3.90
C VAL A 107 10.19 12.47 3.15
N LYS A 108 10.22 12.66 1.82
CA LYS A 108 11.47 12.56 1.03
C LYS A 108 12.50 13.60 1.46
N GLN A 109 12.08 14.84 1.74
CA GLN A 109 12.99 15.88 2.24
C GLN A 109 13.56 15.51 3.61
N ILE A 110 12.73 15.00 4.52
CA ILE A 110 13.19 14.54 5.84
C ILE A 110 14.18 13.38 5.70
N LEU A 111 13.91 12.41 4.83
CA LEU A 111 14.83 11.29 4.57
C LEU A 111 16.19 11.78 4.05
N GLN A 112 16.20 12.74 3.10
CA GLN A 112 17.44 13.33 2.59
C GLN A 112 18.26 14.03 3.68
N GLU A 113 17.59 14.75 4.57
CA GLU A 113 18.23 15.42 5.70
C GLU A 113 18.80 14.41 6.72
N LEU A 114 18.06 13.34 7.02
CA LEU A 114 18.54 12.25 7.88
C LEU A 114 19.75 11.54 7.27
N ASP A 115 19.78 11.32 5.95
CA ASP A 115 20.93 10.73 5.26
C ASP A 115 22.15 11.66 5.23
N LYS A 116 21.96 12.99 5.31
CA LYS A 116 23.05 13.94 5.50
C LYS A 116 23.65 13.82 6.90
N ARG A 117 22.82 13.81 7.94
CA ARG A 117 23.27 13.64 9.34
C ARG A 117 23.95 12.29 9.56
N HIS A 118 23.45 11.23 8.92
CA HIS A 118 24.08 9.91 8.96
C HIS A 118 25.52 9.96 8.42
N ARG A 119 25.74 10.64 7.29
CA ARG A 119 27.09 10.83 6.72
C ARG A 119 28.02 11.64 7.62
N GLU A 120 27.49 12.65 8.31
CA GLU A 120 28.25 13.44 9.28
C GLU A 120 28.70 12.58 10.47
N LEU A 121 27.84 11.69 10.96
CA LEU A 121 28.19 10.71 11.99
C LEU A 121 29.23 9.70 11.52
N ASP A 122 29.09 9.17 10.30
CA ASP A 122 30.08 8.26 9.71
C ASP A 122 31.48 8.92 9.65
N TYR A 123 31.55 10.21 9.29
CA TYR A 123 32.80 10.99 9.31
C TYR A 123 33.40 11.14 10.72
N ILE A 124 32.57 11.36 11.74
CA ILE A 124 33.03 11.41 13.14
C ILE A 124 33.61 10.05 13.57
N VAL A 125 32.95 8.96 13.19
CA VAL A 125 33.42 7.60 13.48
C VAL A 125 34.75 7.31 12.78
N GLU A 126 34.89 7.66 11.50
CA GLU A 126 36.17 7.51 10.77
C GLU A 126 37.29 8.33 11.40
N ARG A 127 37.00 9.56 11.82
CA ARG A 127 37.96 10.41 12.54
C ARG A 127 38.39 9.78 13.86
N ALA A 128 37.45 9.20 14.62
CA ALA A 128 37.76 8.53 15.90
C ALA A 128 38.62 7.28 15.71
N LYS A 129 38.37 6.50 14.66
CA LYS A 129 39.18 5.32 14.31
C LYS A 129 40.64 5.66 14.01
N ASN A 130 40.90 6.85 13.46
CA ASN A 130 42.24 7.31 13.11
C ASN A 130 42.94 8.08 14.24
N ALA A 131 42.31 8.22 15.41
CA ALA A 131 42.92 8.87 16.57
C ALA A 131 43.88 7.91 17.28
N SER A 132 45.13 8.32 17.49
CA SER A 132 46.14 7.52 18.19
C SER A 132 45.92 7.53 19.71
N ILE A 133 45.87 6.36 20.32
CA ILE A 133 45.91 6.19 21.78
C ILE A 133 47.37 6.24 22.24
N ASP A 134 47.66 7.00 23.31
CA ASP A 134 48.97 6.98 23.97
C ASP A 134 49.11 5.68 24.79
N PRO A 135 50.04 4.77 24.45
CA PRO A 135 50.21 3.48 25.12
C PRO A 135 50.77 3.60 26.56
N ASN A 136 51.21 4.79 26.98
CA ASN A 136 51.83 5.01 28.30
C ASN A 136 50.88 5.59 29.35
N LYS A 137 49.58 5.71 29.08
CA LYS A 137 48.60 6.04 30.13
C LYS A 137 48.32 4.80 30.98
N GLU A 138 48.92 4.74 32.15
CA GLU A 138 48.61 3.75 33.18
C GLU A 138 47.11 3.81 33.49
N ASN A 139 46.44 2.65 33.38
CA ASN A 139 45.07 2.48 33.84
C ASN A 139 45.08 2.51 35.38
N GLU A 140 45.12 3.70 35.96
CA GLU A 140 44.83 3.90 37.38
C GLU A 140 43.34 3.63 37.62
N ASN A 141 42.94 2.36 37.76
CA ASN A 141 41.69 1.92 38.37
C ASN A 141 41.73 0.40 38.59
N GLU A 142 42.64 -0.05 39.45
CA GLU A 142 42.64 -1.40 40.01
C GLU A 142 42.02 -1.36 41.42
N ASP A 143 40.76 -0.94 41.49
CA ASP A 143 39.90 -1.24 42.64
C ASP A 143 38.75 -2.14 42.13
N ASP A 144 39.01 -3.45 42.17
CA ASP A 144 38.08 -4.55 41.92
C ASP A 144 36.95 -4.54 42.98
N ALA A 145 36.04 -3.58 42.90
CA ALA A 145 34.73 -3.75 43.51
C ALA A 145 33.96 -4.77 42.66
N GLU A 146 33.52 -5.87 43.28
CA GLU A 146 32.62 -6.87 42.70
C GLU A 146 31.26 -6.23 42.37
N ILE A 147 31.21 -5.45 41.30
CA ILE A 147 30.00 -4.82 40.81
C ILE A 147 29.26 -5.86 39.97
N SER A 148 28.26 -6.50 40.59
CA SER A 148 27.25 -7.26 39.88
C SER A 148 26.22 -6.30 39.26
N MET A 149 25.71 -6.65 38.09
CA MET A 149 24.70 -5.88 37.37
C MET A 149 23.62 -6.81 36.82
N TYR A 150 22.39 -6.31 36.67
CA TYR A 150 21.29 -7.11 36.15
C TYR A 150 21.25 -7.07 34.62
N CYS A 151 21.02 -8.22 34.00
CA CYS A 151 20.73 -8.33 32.58
C CYS A 151 19.39 -7.66 32.27
N ILE A 152 19.36 -6.68 31.36
CA ILE A 152 18.10 -6.05 30.92
C ILE A 152 17.18 -7.05 30.20
N THR A 153 17.74 -8.07 29.55
CA THR A 153 16.97 -9.03 28.74
C THR A 153 16.35 -10.16 29.55
N CYS A 154 17.05 -10.70 30.56
CA CYS A 154 16.56 -11.85 31.34
C CYS A 154 16.45 -11.59 32.85
N GLY A 155 16.82 -10.41 33.33
CA GLY A 155 16.74 -10.03 34.76
C GLY A 155 17.74 -10.74 35.68
N HIS A 156 18.62 -11.58 35.15
CA HIS A 156 19.60 -12.30 35.96
C HIS A 156 20.74 -11.38 36.38
N GLU A 157 21.23 -11.59 37.60
CA GLU A 157 22.41 -10.92 38.10
C GLU A 157 23.67 -11.51 37.44
N ILE A 158 24.50 -10.63 36.87
CA ILE A 158 25.72 -10.99 36.13
C ILE A 158 26.89 -10.21 36.70
N HIS A 159 28.05 -10.85 36.78
CA HIS A 159 29.30 -10.21 37.16
C HIS A 159 29.80 -9.27 36.03
N SER A 160 30.29 -8.09 36.38
CA SER A 160 30.83 -7.07 35.43
C SER A 160 31.74 -7.68 34.35
N ARG A 161 32.72 -8.50 34.74
CA ARG A 161 33.65 -9.21 33.83
C ARG A 161 32.99 -10.11 32.79
N THR A 162 31.82 -10.68 33.06
CA THR A 162 31.10 -11.58 32.14
C THR A 162 29.84 -10.98 31.56
N ALA A 163 29.51 -9.74 31.92
CA ALA A 163 28.30 -9.04 31.52
C ALA A 163 28.12 -8.98 30.00
N ILE A 164 29.16 -8.58 29.25
CA ILE A 164 29.10 -8.48 27.78
C ILE A 164 28.76 -9.84 27.14
N LYS A 165 29.51 -10.89 27.52
CA LYS A 165 29.30 -12.26 26.99
C LYS A 165 27.91 -12.80 27.33
N HIS A 166 27.38 -12.49 28.51
CA HIS A 166 26.03 -12.86 28.88
C HIS A 166 25.00 -12.09 28.07
N MET A 167 25.12 -10.76 27.96
CA MET A 167 24.16 -9.91 27.26
C MET A 167 24.05 -10.30 25.79
N GLU A 168 25.16 -10.57 25.11
CA GLU A 168 25.18 -11.09 23.74
C GLU A 168 24.46 -12.44 23.61
N LYS A 169 24.81 -13.42 24.45
CA LYS A 169 24.17 -14.75 24.43
C LYS A 169 22.69 -14.69 24.76
N CYS A 170 22.31 -13.85 25.73
CA CYS A 170 20.94 -13.68 26.16
C CYS A 170 20.10 -12.99 25.09
N PHE A 171 20.64 -11.93 24.47
CA PHE A 171 20.01 -11.24 23.36
C PHE A 171 19.81 -12.19 22.17
N ASN A 172 20.86 -12.92 21.77
CA ASN A 172 20.77 -13.87 20.67
C ASN A 172 19.72 -14.96 20.94
N LYS A 173 19.67 -15.49 22.17
CA LYS A 173 18.67 -16.49 22.58
C LYS A 173 17.24 -15.94 22.57
N TYR A 174 17.03 -14.68 22.91
CA TYR A 174 15.71 -14.07 22.94
C TYR A 174 15.25 -13.72 21.51
N GLU A 175 16.11 -13.05 20.74
CA GLU A 175 15.80 -12.60 19.39
C GLU A 175 15.68 -13.76 18.39
N SER A 176 16.42 -14.86 18.59
CA SER A 176 16.28 -16.07 17.77
C SER A 176 14.90 -16.73 17.87
N GLN A 177 14.12 -16.48 18.93
CA GLN A 177 12.78 -17.07 19.11
C GLN A 177 11.74 -16.48 18.15
N ALA A 178 11.95 -15.26 17.65
CA ALA A 178 11.08 -14.61 16.68
C ALA A 178 11.75 -14.58 15.30
N SER A 179 11.12 -15.20 14.30
CA SER A 179 11.59 -15.11 12.91
C SER A 179 10.88 -13.97 12.18
N PHE A 180 11.65 -12.97 11.73
CA PHE A 180 11.15 -11.86 10.93
C PHE A 180 11.60 -12.03 9.49
N GLY A 181 10.67 -12.40 8.61
CA GLY A 181 10.93 -12.58 7.19
C GLY A 181 9.77 -12.09 6.33
N SER A 182 10.08 -11.61 5.12
CA SER A 182 9.09 -11.23 4.12
C SER A 182 9.47 -11.80 2.76
N VAL A 183 8.50 -12.07 1.90
CA VAL A 183 8.73 -12.56 0.53
C VAL A 183 9.41 -11.49 -0.35
N PHE A 184 9.34 -10.21 0.05
CA PHE A 184 9.86 -9.09 -0.72
C PHE A 184 11.12 -8.48 -0.12
N LYS A 185 12.14 -8.24 -0.94
CA LYS A 185 13.35 -7.47 -0.58
C LYS A 185 12.98 -6.00 -0.35
N THR A 186 13.58 -5.35 0.66
CA THR A 186 13.29 -3.94 0.93
C THR A 186 13.87 -3.09 -0.19
N ARG A 187 13.06 -2.19 -0.77
CA ARG A 187 13.48 -1.24 -1.80
C ARG A 187 13.81 0.11 -1.18
N ILE A 188 14.83 0.11 -0.30
CA ILE A 188 15.38 1.35 0.24
C ILE A 188 16.58 1.70 -0.65
N GLU A 189 16.56 2.89 -1.25
CA GLU A 189 17.72 3.41 -1.99
C GLU A 189 18.77 3.89 -0.98
N GLY A 190 20.00 3.36 -1.04
CA GLY A 190 21.10 3.76 -0.18
C GLY A 190 21.49 2.73 0.89
N ASN A 191 21.69 3.17 2.14
CA ASN A 191 22.25 2.35 3.21
C ASN A 191 21.17 1.42 3.80
N ASN A 192 21.14 0.16 3.33
CA ASN A 192 20.15 -0.85 3.75
C ASN A 192 20.21 -1.11 5.27
N MET A 193 19.13 -0.72 5.96
CA MET A 193 18.95 -0.94 7.39
C MET A 193 18.56 -2.37 7.75
N PHE A 194 17.98 -3.10 6.81
CA PHE A 194 17.59 -4.49 7.00
C PHE A 194 18.65 -5.42 6.41
N CYS A 195 18.79 -6.59 7.02
CA CYS A 195 19.69 -7.64 6.56
C CYS A 195 19.38 -8.07 5.12
N ASP A 196 18.10 -8.29 4.78
CA ASP A 196 17.63 -8.74 3.47
C ASP A 196 18.38 -9.95 2.90
N PHE A 197 19.00 -10.78 3.75
CA PHE A 197 19.60 -12.03 3.33
C PHE A 197 18.49 -13.00 2.92
N PHE A 198 18.60 -13.54 1.71
CA PHE A 198 17.60 -14.45 1.15
C PHE A 198 17.80 -15.84 1.74
N ASN A 199 16.78 -16.35 2.41
CA ASN A 199 16.77 -17.73 2.87
C ASN A 199 16.10 -18.63 1.80
N PRO A 200 16.87 -19.51 1.13
CA PRO A 200 16.34 -20.36 0.06
C PRO A 200 15.35 -21.43 0.56
N SER A 201 15.39 -21.83 1.84
CA SER A 201 14.47 -22.84 2.37
C SER A 201 13.04 -22.32 2.49
N ASN A 202 12.89 -21.08 2.99
CA ASN A 202 11.58 -20.47 3.24
C ASN A 202 11.15 -19.49 2.14
N ARG A 203 12.01 -19.22 1.15
CA ARG A 203 11.81 -18.20 0.09
C ARG A 203 11.47 -16.82 0.65
N THR A 204 12.07 -16.47 1.79
CA THR A 204 11.87 -15.18 2.47
C THR A 204 13.20 -14.46 2.68
N TYR A 205 13.14 -13.13 2.68
CA TYR A 205 14.24 -12.23 3.01
C TYR A 205 14.21 -11.89 4.50
N CYS A 206 15.37 -11.91 5.16
CA CYS A 206 15.50 -11.53 6.57
C CYS A 206 15.19 -10.04 6.78
N LYS A 207 14.24 -9.71 7.66
CA LYS A 207 13.85 -8.33 8.00
C LYS A 207 14.40 -7.83 9.34
N ARG A 208 15.37 -8.52 9.92
CA ARG A 208 16.10 -8.00 11.08
C ARG A 208 16.98 -6.82 10.67
N LEU A 209 17.23 -5.91 11.61
CA LEU A 209 18.19 -4.82 11.41
C LEU A 209 19.56 -5.40 11.09
N ARG A 210 20.25 -4.82 10.10
CA ARG A 210 21.51 -5.33 9.56
C ARG A 210 22.57 -5.49 10.65
N VAL A 211 22.70 -4.50 11.53
CA VAL A 211 23.69 -4.48 12.63
C VAL A 211 23.31 -5.34 13.85
N LEU A 212 22.09 -5.86 13.91
CA LEU A 212 21.60 -6.68 15.02
C LEU A 212 21.21 -8.10 14.57
N CYS A 213 21.48 -8.49 13.31
CA CYS A 213 21.08 -9.80 12.82
C CYS A 213 22.09 -10.88 13.26
N PRO A 214 21.76 -11.75 14.22
CA PRO A 214 22.71 -12.73 14.76
C PRO A 214 23.09 -13.83 13.76
N GLU A 215 22.26 -14.05 12.74
CA GLU A 215 22.41 -15.14 11.77
C GLU A 215 23.29 -14.74 10.58
N HIS A 216 23.26 -13.47 10.17
CA HIS A 216 23.77 -13.03 8.87
C HIS A 216 24.67 -11.78 8.94
N CYS A 217 24.90 -11.22 10.12
CA CYS A 217 25.90 -10.18 10.33
C CYS A 217 27.17 -10.82 10.92
N LYS A 218 28.33 -10.44 10.39
CA LYS A 218 29.62 -10.72 11.03
C LYS A 218 30.06 -9.46 11.73
N ASP A 219 30.31 -9.55 13.03
CA ASP A 219 30.87 -8.44 13.77
C ASP A 219 32.25 -8.08 13.21
N PRO A 220 32.51 -6.79 12.93
CA PRO A 220 33.84 -6.36 12.58
C PRO A 220 34.79 -6.63 13.75
N LYS A 221 35.94 -7.24 13.48
CA LYS A 221 37.00 -7.39 14.48
C LYS A 221 37.57 -6.00 14.76
N ILE A 222 37.32 -5.49 15.96
CA ILE A 222 37.86 -4.22 16.44
C ILE A 222 39.35 -4.44 16.74
N GLY A 223 40.21 -3.58 16.21
CA GLY A 223 41.65 -3.61 16.52
C GLY A 223 41.92 -3.08 17.93
N ASP A 224 42.98 -3.56 18.59
CA ASP A 224 43.33 -3.17 19.98
C ASP A 224 43.59 -1.65 20.15
N HIS A 225 43.80 -0.92 19.05
CA HIS A 225 44.04 0.52 19.01
C HIS A 225 42.85 1.32 18.46
N GLU A 226 41.72 0.68 18.13
CA GLU A 226 40.54 1.40 17.64
C GLU A 226 39.77 2.01 18.82
N VAL A 227 39.65 3.35 18.80
CA VAL A 227 38.90 4.08 19.81
C VAL A 227 37.41 4.07 19.47
N CYS A 228 36.56 3.84 20.47
CA CYS A 228 35.12 3.97 20.32
C CYS A 228 34.76 5.43 19.99
N GLY A 229 34.11 5.66 18.83
CA GLY A 229 33.63 6.98 18.40
C GLY A 229 32.38 7.47 19.12
N CYS A 230 31.93 6.78 20.17
CA CYS A 230 30.79 7.24 20.97
C CYS A 230 31.22 8.53 21.71
N PRO A 231 30.53 9.67 21.50
CA PRO A 231 30.90 10.91 22.16
C PRO A 231 30.76 10.74 23.68
N LEU A 232 31.90 10.78 24.39
CA LEU A 232 31.94 10.80 25.84
C LEU A 232 31.39 12.14 26.34
N VAL A 233 30.32 12.09 27.11
CA VAL A 233 29.67 13.25 27.74
C VAL A 233 30.56 13.80 28.86
N ILE A 234 30.69 15.12 28.96
CA ILE A 234 31.29 15.78 30.14
C ILE A 234 30.14 16.08 31.12
N ASN A 235 30.30 15.69 32.38
CA ASN A 235 29.34 15.94 33.46
C ASN A 235 27.90 15.50 33.13
N VAL A 236 27.68 14.18 33.12
CA VAL A 236 26.48 13.33 33.37
C VAL A 236 25.07 13.97 33.54
N PHE A 237 24.94 15.27 33.83
CA PHE A 237 23.71 16.04 34.05
C PHE A 237 23.51 17.26 33.13
N SER A 238 24.41 17.54 32.18
CA SER A 238 24.16 18.56 31.14
C SER A 238 23.76 17.89 29.80
N PRO A 239 22.45 17.77 29.49
CA PRO A 239 22.03 17.31 28.18
C PRO A 239 22.41 18.37 27.14
N THR A 240 23.27 18.01 26.19
CA THR A 240 23.52 18.80 24.98
C THR A 240 22.29 18.90 24.06
N GLY A 241 21.16 18.31 24.44
CA GLY A 241 19.90 18.37 23.68
C GLY A 241 19.87 17.48 22.44
N GLU A 242 20.98 16.84 22.07
CA GLU A 242 21.06 15.99 20.89
C GLU A 242 21.62 14.61 21.27
N PHE A 243 20.74 13.61 21.25
CA PHE A 243 21.10 12.20 21.30
C PHE A 243 20.55 11.50 20.04
N CYS A 244 21.31 10.53 19.55
CA CYS A 244 21.07 9.80 18.30
C CYS A 244 19.67 9.16 18.26
N ARG A 245 18.71 9.81 17.60
CA ARG A 245 17.40 9.25 17.21
C ARG A 245 17.34 8.85 15.73
N ILE A 246 18.51 8.68 15.10
CA ILE A 246 18.60 8.67 13.63
C ILE A 246 18.11 7.34 13.02
N ASP A 247 18.24 6.22 13.72
CA ASP A 247 17.76 4.94 13.17
C ASP A 247 16.25 4.75 13.27
N LEU A 248 15.64 5.11 14.41
CA LEU A 248 14.20 4.94 14.60
C LEU A 248 13.39 5.95 13.78
N GLU A 249 13.87 7.19 13.68
CA GLU A 249 13.19 8.22 12.91
C GLU A 249 13.25 7.93 11.41
N ARG A 250 14.41 7.49 10.90
CA ARG A 250 14.53 7.07 9.49
C ARG A 250 13.61 5.90 9.18
N VAL A 251 13.56 4.86 10.03
CA VAL A 251 12.62 3.74 9.87
C VAL A 251 11.17 4.21 9.89
N ARG A 252 10.80 5.11 10.82
CA ARG A 252 9.46 5.68 10.90
C ARG A 252 9.08 6.45 9.62
N GLN A 253 10.01 7.23 9.06
CA GLN A 253 9.77 7.95 7.81
C GLN A 253 9.64 7.02 6.61
N TRP A 254 10.41 5.92 6.55
CA TRP A 254 10.25 4.90 5.51
C TRP A 254 8.90 4.17 5.61
N LEU A 255 8.46 3.79 6.82
CA LEU A 255 7.13 3.20 7.01
C LEU A 255 6.01 4.17 6.60
N LYS A 256 6.17 5.45 6.93
CA LYS A 256 5.25 6.51 6.51
C LYS A 256 5.23 6.67 4.99
N MET A 257 6.38 6.58 4.32
CA MET A 257 6.47 6.62 2.86
C MET A 257 5.69 5.46 2.22
N ASP A 258 5.86 4.24 2.74
CA ASP A 258 5.17 3.05 2.23
C ASP A 258 3.64 3.17 2.39
N GLU A 259 3.18 3.64 3.57
CA GLU A 259 1.75 3.91 3.81
C GLU A 259 1.18 4.95 2.82
N LEU A 260 1.94 6.00 2.51
CA LEU A 260 1.53 7.03 1.54
C LEU A 260 1.46 6.51 0.11
N LEU A 261 2.38 5.63 -0.29
CA LEU A 261 2.37 5.00 -1.61
C LEU A 261 1.17 4.07 -1.78
N GLU A 262 0.83 3.29 -0.74
CA GLU A 262 -0.35 2.42 -0.76
C GLU A 262 -1.65 3.24 -0.78
N LYS A 263 -1.73 4.35 -0.02
CA LYS A 263 -2.86 5.30 -0.11
C LYS A 263 -3.03 5.88 -1.50
N GLU A 264 -1.94 6.30 -2.15
CA GLU A 264 -1.99 6.81 -3.52
C GLU A 264 -2.54 5.74 -4.49
N ARG A 265 -2.08 4.50 -4.36
CA ARG A 265 -2.54 3.38 -5.17
C ARG A 265 -4.03 3.10 -4.98
N GLN A 266 -4.53 3.14 -3.74
CA GLN A 266 -5.94 2.95 -3.42
C GLN A 266 -6.81 4.04 -4.03
N ILE A 267 -6.41 5.31 -3.91
CA ILE A 267 -7.17 6.43 -4.49
C ILE A 267 -7.19 6.32 -6.02
N ARG A 268 -6.05 6.04 -6.66
CA ARG A 268 -6.00 5.85 -8.13
C ARG A 268 -6.87 4.68 -8.59
N THR A 269 -6.88 3.57 -7.86
CA THR A 269 -7.74 2.42 -8.16
C THR A 269 -9.22 2.80 -8.01
N SER A 270 -9.56 3.56 -6.97
CA SER A 270 -10.91 4.09 -6.77
C SER A 270 -11.36 4.96 -7.95
N MET A 271 -10.52 5.90 -8.41
CA MET A 271 -10.79 6.76 -9.57
C MET A 271 -10.96 5.94 -10.85
N ALA A 272 -10.06 4.98 -11.11
CA ALA A 272 -10.14 4.11 -12.27
C ALA A 272 -11.42 3.24 -12.30
N ASN A 273 -11.87 2.77 -11.14
CA ASN A 273 -13.11 1.99 -11.03
C ASN A 273 -14.36 2.80 -11.41
N ARG A 274 -14.33 4.14 -11.29
CA ARG A 274 -15.44 5.02 -11.70
C ARG A 274 -15.51 5.24 -13.22
N ALA A 275 -14.38 5.12 -13.92
CA ALA A 275 -14.27 5.31 -15.37
C ALA A 275 -14.49 4.01 -16.18
N GLY A 276 -14.90 2.91 -15.54
CA GLY A 276 -15.10 1.62 -16.21
C GLY A 276 -16.26 1.65 -17.21
N VAL A 277 -16.15 0.90 -18.31
CA VAL A 277 -17.19 0.80 -19.35
C VAL A 277 -18.55 0.40 -18.77
N LEU A 278 -18.58 -0.57 -17.85
CA LEU A 278 -19.80 -0.97 -17.15
C LEU A 278 -20.34 0.14 -16.24
N ALA A 279 -19.47 0.90 -15.58
CA ALA A 279 -19.88 2.03 -14.76
C ALA A 279 -20.55 3.11 -15.62
N LEU A 280 -19.92 3.49 -16.74
CA LEU A 280 -20.45 4.45 -17.72
C LEU A 280 -21.78 3.99 -18.35
N MET A 281 -21.95 2.68 -18.55
CA MET A 281 -23.18 2.11 -19.13
C MET A 281 -24.32 1.94 -18.11
N LEU A 282 -24.03 1.68 -16.84
CA LEU A 282 -25.03 1.39 -15.81
C LEU A 282 -25.41 2.61 -14.96
N HIS A 283 -24.47 3.54 -14.75
CA HIS A 283 -24.67 4.71 -13.89
C HIS A 283 -24.87 5.96 -14.76
N SER A 284 -26.04 6.04 -15.39
CA SER A 284 -26.48 7.28 -16.05
C SER A 284 -26.95 8.27 -14.98
N THR A 285 -26.04 8.99 -14.33
CA THR A 285 -26.43 10.18 -13.55
C THR A 285 -26.72 11.30 -14.53
N TYR A 286 -28.01 11.54 -14.82
CA TYR A 286 -28.43 12.64 -15.67
C TYR A 286 -28.19 13.96 -14.92
N ASN A 287 -27.16 14.71 -15.32
CA ASN A 287 -26.91 16.03 -14.77
C ASN A 287 -27.80 17.05 -15.50
N HIS A 288 -28.98 17.33 -14.92
CA HIS A 288 -29.97 18.25 -15.50
C HIS A 288 -29.39 19.64 -15.82
N GLU A 289 -28.48 20.13 -14.98
CA GLU A 289 -27.88 21.46 -15.13
C GLU A 289 -26.90 21.51 -16.32
N LEU A 290 -26.10 20.46 -16.52
CA LEU A 290 -25.17 20.38 -17.66
C LEU A 290 -25.92 20.24 -18.99
N MET A 291 -26.96 19.40 -19.02
CA MET A 291 -27.81 19.27 -20.20
C MET A 291 -28.51 20.58 -20.56
N GLU A 292 -28.99 21.33 -19.56
CA GLU A 292 -29.58 22.65 -19.80
C GLU A 292 -28.58 23.64 -20.42
N ARG A 293 -27.32 23.65 -19.95
CA ARG A 293 -26.25 24.48 -20.53
C ARG A 293 -25.91 24.07 -21.96
N ILE A 294 -25.84 22.77 -22.25
CA ILE A 294 -25.56 22.24 -23.60
C ILE A 294 -26.69 22.62 -24.56
N THR A 295 -27.95 22.43 -24.16
CA THR A 295 -29.11 22.77 -24.98
C THR A 295 -29.15 24.28 -25.28
N LYS A 296 -28.93 25.14 -24.27
CA LYS A 296 -28.85 26.59 -24.47
C LYS A 296 -27.72 26.99 -25.42
N ALA A 297 -26.56 26.35 -25.34
CA ALA A 297 -25.44 26.63 -26.24
C ALA A 297 -25.73 26.18 -27.69
N GLN A 298 -26.40 25.04 -27.87
CA GLN A 298 -26.83 24.54 -29.17
C GLN A 298 -27.91 25.42 -29.81
N ASP A 299 -28.87 25.89 -29.01
CA ASP A 299 -29.91 26.83 -29.44
C ASP A 299 -29.30 28.18 -29.85
N GLN A 300 -28.33 28.69 -29.09
CA GLN A 300 -27.62 29.92 -29.46
C GLN A 300 -26.86 29.75 -30.79
N GLN A 301 -26.20 28.60 -31.00
CA GLN A 301 -25.52 28.31 -32.26
C GLN A 301 -26.49 28.14 -33.44
N SER A 302 -27.65 27.52 -33.22
CA SER A 302 -28.67 27.36 -34.27
C SER A 302 -29.27 28.71 -34.67
N ILE A 303 -29.60 29.56 -33.69
CA ILE A 303 -30.08 30.93 -33.90
C ILE A 303 -29.03 31.77 -34.64
N GLN A 304 -27.74 31.70 -34.24
CA GLN A 304 -26.66 32.41 -34.93
C GLN A 304 -26.49 31.93 -36.38
N ARG A 305 -26.59 30.62 -36.62
CA ARG A 305 -26.55 30.06 -37.99
C ARG A 305 -27.75 30.50 -38.81
N GLU A 306 -28.94 30.57 -38.22
CA GLU A 306 -30.15 31.02 -38.91
C GLU A 306 -30.10 32.51 -39.22
N MET A 307 -29.65 33.34 -38.28
CA MET A 307 -29.40 34.77 -38.51
C MET A 307 -28.35 34.99 -39.60
N ALA A 308 -27.25 34.23 -39.60
CA ALA A 308 -26.23 34.30 -40.64
C ALA A 308 -26.76 33.86 -42.02
N LYS A 309 -27.68 32.89 -42.08
CA LYS A 309 -28.36 32.50 -43.31
C LYS A 309 -29.29 33.61 -43.80
N ARG A 310 -30.08 34.24 -42.92
CA ARG A 310 -30.97 35.35 -43.27
C ARG A 310 -30.20 36.59 -43.77
N LEU A 311 -29.03 36.89 -43.18
CA LEU A 311 -28.17 38.00 -43.62
C LEU A 311 -27.52 37.76 -45.00
N LYS A 312 -27.35 36.49 -45.43
CA LYS A 312 -26.84 36.13 -46.77
C LYS A 312 -27.91 36.20 -47.87
N VAL A 313 -29.19 36.32 -47.52
CA VAL A 313 -30.30 36.51 -48.47
C VAL A 313 -30.66 38.00 -48.49
N LYS A 314 -29.80 38.86 -49.05
CA LYS A 314 -30.22 40.21 -49.46
C LYS A 314 -30.67 40.17 -50.93
N PRO A 315 -31.77 40.85 -51.32
CA PRO A 315 -32.25 40.80 -52.69
C PRO A 315 -31.26 41.52 -53.60
N ARG A 316 -30.91 40.89 -54.72
CA ARG A 316 -30.28 41.56 -55.86
C ARG A 316 -31.34 42.50 -56.45
N PHE A 317 -31.37 43.75 -56.00
CA PHE A 317 -32.11 44.79 -56.70
C PHE A 317 -31.30 45.23 -57.91
N THR A 318 -31.83 44.92 -59.09
CA THR A 318 -31.57 45.60 -60.36
C THR A 318 -32.15 47.00 -60.33
#